data_AF-A0A060CC51-F1
#
_entry.id   AF-A0A060CC51-F1
#
_cell.length_a   1.000
_cell.length_b   1.000
_cell.length_c   1.000
_cell.angle_alpha   90.00
_cell.angle_beta   90.00
_cell.angle_gamma   90.00
#
_symmetry.space_group_name_H-M   'P 1'
#
loop_
_entity.id
_entity.type
_entity.pdbx_description
1 polymer ?
#
loop_
_entity_poly.entity_id
_entity_poly.type
_entity_poly.pdbx_seq_one_letter_code
_entity_poly.pdbx_strand_id
1 'polypeptide(L)'
;AMIEGLDAGDLLVLDLYSEKRPQWGDPDSQWYRAKGFGKHDWLYCMLLNFGGRVGLHGRMDQVIDGYYKARSHNAGKTLRGVGTTRKL
;
A
#
# COMPACT_ATOMS: atom_id res chain seq x y z
N ALA A 1 -14.12 -6.53 8.55
CA ALA A 1 -14.50 -6.37 9.97
C ALA A 1 -14.23 -4.96 10.50
N MET A 2 -12.98 -4.51 10.70
CA MET A 2 -12.74 -3.24 11.41
C MET A 2 -13.03 -1.96 10.61
N ILE A 3 -12.79 -1.96 9.29
CA ILE A 3 -12.99 -0.75 8.45
C ILE A 3 -14.36 -0.70 7.76
N GLU A 4 -15.10 -1.80 7.68
CA GLU A 4 -16.34 -1.87 6.88
C GLU A 4 -17.48 -1.02 7.44
N GLY A 5 -17.50 -0.82 8.77
CA GLY A 5 -18.53 -0.02 9.44
C GLY A 5 -18.31 1.50 9.36
N LEU A 6 -17.18 1.97 8.82
CA LEU A 6 -16.91 3.40 8.61
C LEU A 6 -17.45 3.84 7.25
N ASP A 7 -17.86 5.10 7.13
CA ASP A 7 -18.29 5.67 5.87
C ASP A 7 -17.14 6.02 4.95
N ALA A 8 -17.42 6.09 3.64
CA ALA A 8 -16.39 6.43 2.67
C ALA A 8 -16.00 7.90 2.83
N GLY A 9 -14.69 8.18 2.90
CA GLY A 9 -14.15 9.53 3.13
C GLY A 9 -13.72 9.79 4.57
N ASP A 10 -14.23 9.02 5.54
CA ASP A 10 -13.88 9.18 6.97
C ASP A 10 -12.58 8.45 7.34
N LEU A 11 -12.08 7.60 6.45
CA LEU A 11 -10.88 6.80 6.66
C LEU A 11 -9.94 6.90 5.47
N LEU A 12 -8.67 7.21 5.75
CA LEU A 12 -7.55 7.04 4.83
C LEU A 12 -6.65 5.90 5.33
N VAL A 13 -6.58 4.81 4.56
CA VAL A 13 -5.75 3.65 4.91
C VAL A 13 -4.32 3.83 4.42
N LEU A 14 -3.34 3.62 5.29
CA LEU A 14 -1.94 3.57 4.92
C LEU A 14 -1.52 2.11 4.72
N ASP A 15 -1.32 1.67 3.48
CA ASP A 15 -0.79 0.34 3.22
C ASP A 15 0.73 0.34 3.37
N LEU A 16 1.18 0.15 4.62
CA LEU A 16 2.55 0.46 5.06
C LEU A 16 3.67 -0.30 4.37
N TYR A 17 3.40 -1.45 3.74
CA TYR A 17 4.42 -2.31 3.13
C TYR A 17 4.05 -2.73 1.71
N SER A 18 3.47 -1.79 0.96
CA SER A 18 2.92 -2.06 -0.38
C SER A 18 3.96 -2.52 -1.40
N GLU A 19 5.23 -2.19 -1.21
CA GLU A 19 6.31 -2.55 -2.14
C GLU A 19 6.68 -4.04 -2.09
N LYS A 20 6.36 -4.74 -0.99
CA LYS A 20 6.75 -6.15 -0.81
C LYS A 20 5.60 -7.06 -0.41
N ARG A 21 4.67 -6.58 0.42
CA ARG A 21 3.51 -7.34 0.90
C ARG A 21 2.24 -6.50 0.82
N PRO A 22 1.83 -6.07 -0.38
CA PRO A 22 0.67 -5.22 -0.53
C PRO A 22 -0.61 -5.90 -0.05
N GLN A 23 -1.48 -5.12 0.58
CA GLN A 23 -2.82 -5.58 0.99
C GLN A 23 -3.93 -5.06 0.06
N TRP A 24 -3.63 -4.09 -0.81
CA TRP A 24 -4.61 -3.44 -1.70
C TRP A 24 -5.30 -4.37 -2.70
N GLY A 25 -4.85 -5.62 -2.86
CA GLY A 25 -5.55 -6.65 -3.63
C GLY A 25 -4.74 -7.34 -4.72
N ASP A 26 -3.42 -7.22 -4.68
CA ASP A 26 -2.53 -7.97 -5.56
C ASP A 26 -2.54 -9.48 -5.22
N PRO A 27 -3.05 -10.38 -6.09
CA PRO A 27 -3.09 -11.81 -5.80
C PRO A 27 -1.70 -12.45 -5.62
N ASP A 28 -0.64 -11.81 -6.11
CA ASP A 28 0.74 -12.29 -5.94
C ASP A 28 1.27 -12.03 -4.50
N SER A 29 0.56 -11.23 -3.71
CA SER A 29 0.94 -10.93 -2.32
C SER A 29 0.39 -11.97 -1.36
N GLN A 30 1.25 -12.47 -0.47
CA GLN A 30 0.86 -13.44 0.57
C GLN A 30 -0.25 -12.93 1.50
N TRP A 31 -0.38 -11.61 1.66
CA TRP A 31 -1.31 -10.96 2.60
C TRP A 31 -2.41 -10.14 1.88
N TYR A 32 -2.65 -10.45 0.61
CA TYR A 32 -3.60 -9.69 -0.17
C TYR A 32 -5.02 -9.77 0.38
N ARG A 33 -5.76 -8.67 0.25
CA ARG A 33 -7.20 -8.66 0.51
C ARG A 33 -7.90 -8.68 -0.83
N ALA A 34 -8.73 -9.69 -1.10
CA ALA A 34 -9.43 -9.82 -2.39
C ALA A 34 -10.28 -8.59 -2.74
N LYS A 35 -10.83 -7.88 -1.73
CA LYS A 35 -11.59 -6.63 -1.90
C LYS A 35 -10.76 -5.37 -1.63
N GLY A 36 -9.45 -5.50 -1.43
CA GLY A 36 -8.57 -4.40 -1.01
C GLY A 36 -9.07 -3.72 0.28
N PHE A 37 -9.16 -2.39 0.23
CA PHE A 37 -9.71 -1.55 1.31
C PHE A 37 -11.19 -1.19 1.10
N GLY A 38 -11.86 -1.83 0.13
CA GLY A 38 -13.27 -1.62 -0.15
C GLY A 38 -13.56 -0.21 -0.67
N LYS A 39 -14.45 0.50 0.02
CA LYS A 39 -14.87 1.87 -0.33
C LYS A 39 -13.91 2.96 0.18
N HIS A 40 -12.89 2.58 0.94
CA HIS A 40 -12.02 3.53 1.63
C HIS A 40 -10.85 3.97 0.76
N ASP A 41 -10.51 5.24 0.93
CA ASP A 41 -9.34 5.83 0.33
C ASP A 41 -8.08 5.25 0.97
N TRP A 42 -7.02 5.14 0.19
CA TRP A 42 -5.75 4.59 0.68
C TRP A 42 -4.53 5.17 0.00
N LEU A 43 -3.38 5.03 0.65
CA LEU A 43 -2.06 5.41 0.13
C LEU A 43 -1.18 4.18 -0.04
N TYR A 44 -0.46 4.15 -1.15
CA TYR A 44 0.59 3.18 -1.39
C TYR A 44 1.84 3.62 -0.62
N CYS A 45 2.16 2.95 0.48
CA CYS A 45 3.29 3.34 1.31
C CYS A 45 4.48 2.41 1.10
N MET A 46 5.66 3.02 1.13
CA MET A 46 6.94 2.36 0.93
C MET A 46 7.69 2.32 2.24
N LEU A 47 7.98 1.13 2.75
CA LEU A 47 8.78 0.98 3.96
C LEU A 47 10.27 0.84 3.63
N LEU A 48 10.88 1.98 3.33
CA LEU A 48 12.27 2.04 2.88
C LEU A 48 13.29 1.63 3.94
N ASN A 49 12.93 1.62 5.23
CA ASN A 49 13.86 1.25 6.31
C ASN A 49 13.14 0.62 7.52
N PHE A 50 13.72 -0.47 8.02
CA PHE A 50 13.40 -1.07 9.32
C PHE A 50 14.56 -0.81 10.31
N GLY A 51 14.38 0.12 11.25
CA GLY A 51 15.30 0.29 12.40
C GLY A 51 16.63 1.00 12.08
N GLY A 52 16.58 2.05 11.24
CA GLY A 52 17.69 3.00 11.09
C GLY A 52 19.01 2.45 10.51
N ARG A 53 19.02 1.23 9.97
CA ARG A 53 20.24 0.62 9.40
C ARG A 53 20.61 1.33 8.10
N VAL A 54 21.82 1.88 8.05
CA VAL A 54 22.40 2.45 6.84
C VAL A 54 22.93 1.35 5.93
N GLY A 55 22.38 1.29 4.71
CA GLY A 55 22.83 0.43 3.62
C GLY A 55 22.15 0.86 2.31
N LEU A 56 22.86 0.78 1.18
CA LEU A 56 22.30 1.09 -0.13
C LEU A 56 21.35 -0.05 -0.54
N HIS A 57 20.11 0.00 -0.06
CA HIS A 57 19.06 -0.93 -0.43
C HIS A 57 17.92 -0.16 -1.11
N GLY A 58 17.94 -0.13 -2.44
CA GLY A 58 16.89 0.45 -3.25
C GLY A 58 16.41 -0.59 -4.26
N ARG A 59 15.10 -0.85 -4.27
CA ARG A 59 14.46 -1.64 -5.33
C ARG A 59 13.53 -0.73 -6.13
N MET A 60 14.13 0.25 -6.79
CA MET A 60 13.41 1.32 -7.47
C MET A 60 12.43 0.78 -8.52
N ASP A 61 12.79 -0.31 -9.21
CA ASP A 61 11.91 -0.93 -10.20
C ASP A 61 10.66 -1.53 -9.54
N GLN A 62 10.81 -2.28 -8.45
CA GLN A 62 9.66 -2.82 -7.70
C GLN A 62 8.77 -1.73 -7.11
N VAL A 63 9.38 -0.61 -6.72
CA VAL A 63 8.67 0.56 -6.22
C VAL A 63 7.77 1.17 -7.29
N ILE A 64 8.33 1.42 -8.46
CA ILE A 64 7.65 2.09 -9.57
C ILE A 64 6.62 1.15 -10.20
N ASP A 65 7.02 -0.07 -10.52
CA ASP A 65 6.14 -1.06 -11.16
C ASP A 65 5.01 -1.46 -10.23
N GLY A 66 5.29 -1.64 -8.93
CA GLY A 66 4.29 -1.95 -7.91
C GLY A 66 3.25 -0.85 -7.77
N TYR A 67 3.67 0.42 -7.82
CA TYR A 67 2.75 1.55 -7.80
C TYR A 67 1.85 1.59 -9.05
N TYR A 68 2.43 1.42 -10.24
CA TYR A 68 1.64 1.43 -11.48
C TYR A 68 0.71 0.23 -11.60
N LYS A 69 1.12 -0.94 -11.09
CA LYS A 69 0.25 -2.13 -10.94
C LYS A 69 -0.92 -1.82 -10.03
N ALA A 70 -0.68 -1.20 -8.87
CA ALA A 70 -1.74 -0.78 -7.96
C ALA A 70 -2.71 0.21 -8.59
N ARG A 71 -2.18 1.18 -9.36
CA ARG A 71 -2.97 2.23 -10.01
C ARG A 71 -3.82 1.72 -11.17
N SER A 72 -3.36 0.71 -11.91
CA SER A 72 -4.13 0.08 -12.98
C SER A 72 -5.13 -0.98 -12.48
N HIS A 73 -4.95 -1.47 -11.26
CA HIS A 73 -5.86 -2.42 -10.63
C HIS A 73 -7.19 -1.78 -10.22
N ASN A 74 -8.24 -2.59 -10.04
CA ASN A 74 -9.54 -2.13 -9.56
C ASN A 74 -9.47 -1.38 -8.21
N ALA A 75 -8.54 -1.77 -7.34
CA ALA A 75 -8.27 -1.09 -6.07
C ALA A 75 -7.66 0.31 -6.25
N GLY A 76 -7.08 0.61 -7.40
CA GLY A 76 -6.52 1.92 -7.75
C GLY A 76 -7.56 3.03 -7.84
N LYS A 77 -8.86 2.71 -7.91
CA LYS A 77 -9.96 3.68 -7.94
C LYS A 77 -10.03 4.55 -6.67
N THR A 78 -9.60 4.02 -5.54
CA THR A 78 -9.54 4.72 -4.25
C THR A 78 -8.10 4.99 -3.80
N LEU A 79 -7.11 4.79 -4.68
CA LEU A 79 -5.72 5.14 -4.41
C LEU A 79 -5.54 6.66 -4.53
N ARG A 80 -5.13 7.31 -3.44
CA ARG A 80 -5.01 8.79 -3.36
C ARG A 80 -3.59 9.33 -3.44
N GLY A 81 -2.58 8.46 -3.40
CA GLY A 81 -1.20 8.90 -3.50
C GLY A 81 -0.20 7.86 -3.00
N VAL A 82 1.03 8.34 -2.78
CA VAL A 82 2.15 7.55 -2.26
C VAL A 82 2.64 8.14 -0.95
N GLY A 83 3.13 7.28 -0.05
CA GLY A 83 3.74 7.69 1.22
C GLY A 83 5.10 7.04 1.43
N THR A 84 6.01 7.73 2.12
CA THR A 84 7.25 7.11 2.62
C THR A 84 7.11 6.90 4.11
N THR A 85 7.18 5.66 4.56
CA THR A 85 6.98 5.30 5.97
C THR A 85 8.27 4.75 6.51
N ARG A 86 8.96 5.54 7.33
CA ARG A 86 10.19 5.13 8.01
C ARG A 86 9.83 4.66 9.42
N LYS A 87 10.26 3.45 9.79
CA LYS A 87 10.33 3.09 11.21
C LYS A 87 11.60 3.72 11.79
N LEU A 88 11.43 4.72 12.67
CA LEU A 88 12.47 5.20 13.58
C LEU A 88 12.83 4.08 14.57
#